data_AF-A0A9D0GA85-F1
#
_entry.id   AF-A0A9D0GA85-F1
#
_cell.length_a   1.000
_cell.length_b   1.000
_cell.length_c   1.000
_cell.angle_alpha   90.00
_cell.angle_beta   90.00
_cell.angle_gamma   90.00
#
_symmetry.space_group_name_H-M   'P 1'
#
loop_
_entity.id
_entity.type
_entity.pdbx_description
1 polymer ?
#
loop_
_entity_poly.entity_id
_entity_poly.type
_entity_poly.pdbx_seq_one_letter_code
_entity_poly.pdbx_strand_id
1 'polypeptide(L)' 'MLFRNLGVPELILILVIAILIFGPGRIGKIGAELGKGIRGFKEGVSAGDSEKEEPEEETSEGTQEETTEEQENA' A
#
# COMPACT_ATOMS: atom_id res chain seq x y z
N MET A 1 -19.71 -27.62 -16.35
CA MET A 1 -19.96 -27.20 -14.96
C MET A 1 -18.65 -27.20 -14.18
N LEU A 2 -17.84 -26.16 -14.35
CA LEU A 2 -16.55 -26.00 -13.64
C LEU A 2 -16.23 -24.53 -13.30
N PHE A 3 -16.98 -23.57 -13.86
CA PHE A 3 -16.70 -22.14 -13.72
C PHE A 3 -17.80 -21.36 -12.98
N ARG A 4 -18.80 -22.03 -12.40
CA ARG A 4 -19.98 -21.35 -11.83
C ARG A 4 -19.76 -20.81 -10.42
N ASN A 5 -18.63 -21.10 -9.80
CA ASN A 5 -18.21 -20.52 -8.53
C ASN A 5 -16.75 -20.09 -8.67
N LEU A 6 -16.50 -18.89 -9.22
CA LEU A 6 -15.24 -18.21 -8.95
C LEU A 6 -15.26 -17.87 -7.46
N GLY A 7 -14.83 -18.83 -6.64
CA GLY A 7 -14.78 -18.68 -5.22
C GLY A 7 -13.56 -17.89 -4.79
N VAL A 8 -13.51 -17.63 -3.49
CA VAL A 8 -12.32 -17.10 -2.83
C VAL A 8 -11.06 -17.92 -3.15
N PRO A 9 -11.09 -19.29 -3.23
CA PRO A 9 -9.90 -20.07 -3.54
C PRO A 9 -9.30 -19.80 -4.93
N GLU A 10 -10.14 -19.69 -5.96
CA GLU A 10 -9.69 -19.42 -7.33
C GLU A 10 -9.09 -18.01 -7.45
N LEU A 11 -9.67 -17.01 -6.77
CA LEU A 11 -9.12 -15.66 -6.71
C LEU A 11 -7.75 -15.63 -6.03
N ILE A 12 -7.58 -16.38 -4.93
CA ILE A 12 -6.27 -16.50 -4.26
C ILE A 12 -5.24 -17.14 -5.19
N LEU A 13 -5.60 -18.20 -5.92
CA LEU A 13 -4.68 -18.84 -6.87
C LEU A 13 -4.19 -17.87 -7.96
N ILE A 14 -5.10 -17.07 -8.51
CA ILE A 14 -4.76 -16.04 -9.50
C ILE A 14 -3.88 -14.95 -8.87
N LEU A 15 -4.21 -14.51 -7.65
CA LEU A 15 -3.43 -13.51 -6.92
C LEU A 15 -1.99 -13.97 -6.68
N VAL A 16 -1.79 -15.24 -6.29
CA VAL A 16 -0.46 -15.82 -6.10
C VAL A 16 0.34 -15.80 -7.41
N ILE A 17 -0.26 -16.20 -8.52
CA ILE A 17 0.41 -16.17 -9.84
C ILE A 17 0.76 -14.72 -10.23
N ALA A 18 -0.14 -13.77 -9.99
CA ALA A 18 0.11 -12.36 -10.25
C ALA A 18 1.28 -11.82 -9.40
N ILE A 19 1.35 -12.19 -8.11
CA ILE A 19 2.47 -11.83 -7.22
C ILE A 19 3.78 -12.44 -7.69
N LEU A 20 3.78 -13.65 -8.25
CA LEU A 20 5.00 -14.26 -8.79
C LEU A 20 5.51 -13.52 -10.04
N ILE A 21 4.62 -13.02 -10.89
CA ILE A 21 4.98 -12.27 -12.10
C ILE A 21 5.45 -10.85 -11.76
N PHE A 22 4.67 -10.13 -10.94
CA PHE A 22 4.94 -8.73 -10.62
C PHE A 22 5.90 -8.54 -9.44
N GLY A 23 6.02 -9.55 -8.58
CA GLY A 23 6.75 -9.50 -7.32
C GLY A 23 5.98 -8.79 -6.19
N PRO A 24 6.15 -9.20 -4.92
CA PRO A 24 5.49 -8.56 -3.79
C PRO A 24 5.88 -7.09 -3.61
N GLY A 25 7.12 -6.73 -3.95
CA GLY A 25 7.62 -5.36 -3.82
C GLY A 25 6.93 -4.35 -4.77
N ARG A 26 6.57 -4.74 -6.00
CA ARG A 26 5.85 -3.83 -6.90
C ARG A 26 4.40 -3.64 -6.50
N ILE A 27 3.72 -4.72 -6.12
CA ILE A 27 2.32 -4.66 -5.63
C ILE A 27 2.24 -3.83 -4.35
N GLY A 28 3.18 -3.99 -3.41
CA GLY A 28 3.25 -3.19 -2.19
C GLY A 28 3.46 -1.70 -2.46
N LYS A 29 4.38 -1.34 -3.38
CA LYS A 29 4.63 0.07 -3.77
C LYS A 29 3.38 0.72 -4.37
N ILE A 30 2.75 0.06 -5.34
CA ILE A 30 1.52 0.56 -6.00
C ILE A 30 0.38 0.65 -4.97
N GLY A 31 0.23 -0.35 -4.11
CA GLY A 31 -0.77 -0.35 -3.04
C GLY A 31 -0.58 0.78 -2.03
N ALA A 32 0.67 1.10 -1.67
CA ALA A 32 0.98 2.21 -0.76
C ALA A 32 0.62 3.57 -1.39
N GLU A 33 0.92 3.78 -2.67
CA GLU A 33 0.55 5.01 -3.40
C GLU A 33 -0.97 5.15 -3.56
N LEU A 34 -1.65 4.06 -3.94
CA LEU A 34 -3.12 4.04 -4.01
C LEU A 34 -3.75 4.25 -2.63
N GLY A 35 -3.19 3.66 -1.58
CA GLY A 35 -3.68 3.81 -0.20
C GLY A 35 -3.61 5.25 0.29
N LYS A 36 -2.52 5.97 0.00
CA LYS A 36 -2.40 7.41 0.28
C LYS A 36 -3.47 8.22 -0.46
N GLY A 37 -3.71 7.91 -1.74
CA GLY A 37 -4.76 8.56 -2.54
C GLY A 37 -6.17 8.30 -2.02
N ILE A 38 -6.48 7.06 -1.65
CA ILE A 38 -7.77 6.67 -1.07
C ILE A 38 -7.96 7.33 0.30
N ARG A 39 -6.91 7.42 1.12
CA ARG A 39 -6.96 8.08 2.44
C ARG A 39 -7.26 9.57 2.29
N GLY A 40 -6.56 10.28 1.40
CA GLY A 40 -6.85 11.69 1.09
C GLY A 40 -8.25 11.90 0.48
N PHE A 41 -8.72 10.95 -0.35
CA PHE A 41 -10.09 10.98 -0.87
C PHE A 41 -11.12 10.81 0.25
N LYS A 42 -10.90 9.86 1.18
CA LYS A 42 -11.76 9.64 2.34
C LYS A 42 -11.81 10.87 3.23
N GLU A 43 -10.65 11.46 3.54
CA GLU A 43 -10.53 12.68 4.35
C GLU A 43 -11.25 13.86 3.69
N GLY A 44 -11.09 14.06 2.37
CA GLY A 44 -11.79 15.11 1.64
C GLY A 44 -13.31 14.93 1.55
N VAL A 45 -13.79 13.68 1.45
CA VAL A 45 -15.23 13.36 1.46
C VAL A 45 -15.81 13.50 2.88
N SER A 46 -15.10 13.03 3.91
CA SER A 46 -15.53 13.15 5.32
C SER A 46 -15.47 14.58 5.84
N ALA A 47 -14.52 15.40 5.40
CA ALA A 47 -14.44 16.82 5.75
C ALA A 47 -15.64 17.64 5.22
N GLY A 48 -16.34 17.15 4.20
CA GLY A 48 -17.59 17.75 3.71
C GLY A 48 -18.82 17.46 4.57
N ASP A 49 -18.77 16.46 5.45
CA ASP A 49 -19.91 15.97 6.25
C ASP A 49 -19.75 16.18 7.76
N SER A 50 -18.55 16.47 8.27
CA SER A 50 -18.33 16.71 9.70
C SER A 50 -17.10 17.59 9.97
N GLU A 51 -17.35 18.80 10.46
CA GLU A 51 -16.35 19.64 11.12
C GLU A 51 -16.06 19.07 12.51
N LYS A 52 -15.18 18.06 12.58
CA LYS A 52 -14.35 17.66 13.75
C LYS A 52 -13.71 16.30 13.47
N GLU A 53 -12.40 16.28 13.33
CA GLU A 53 -11.46 15.57 14.22
C GLU A 53 -10.02 15.78 13.71
N GLU A 54 -9.13 16.02 14.67
CA GLU A 54 -7.72 16.41 14.53
C GLU A 54 -6.83 15.31 13.88
N PRO A 55 -5.58 15.64 13.50
CA PRO A 55 -4.81 14.83 12.57
C PRO A 55 -4.23 13.58 13.23
N GLU A 56 -4.54 12.41 12.69
CA GLU A 56 -3.73 11.22 12.91
C GLU A 56 -2.48 11.32 12.04
N GLU A 57 -1.49 12.07 12.55
CA GLU A 57 -0.09 11.70 12.30
C GLU A 57 0.15 10.33 12.92
N GLU A 58 0.73 9.41 12.14
CA GLU A 58 1.80 8.49 12.54
C GLU A 58 2.13 7.53 11.36
N THR A 59 3.29 7.78 10.79
CA THR A 59 4.36 6.80 10.55
C THR A 59 4.11 5.63 9.57
N SER A 60 4.76 5.74 8.41
CA SER A 60 5.51 4.60 7.85
C SER A 60 6.71 5.15 7.08
N GLU A 61 7.72 5.58 7.84
CA GLU A 61 9.12 5.49 7.41
C GLU A 61 9.47 4.01 7.32
N GLY A 62 9.38 3.47 6.10
CA GLY A 62 9.96 2.19 5.74
C GLY A 62 11.33 2.42 5.11
N THR A 63 12.36 2.41 5.95
CA THR A 63 13.73 1.92 5.70
C THR A 63 14.25 2.04 4.26
N GLN A 64 15.00 3.12 4.00
CA GLN A 64 16.14 3.07 3.09
C GLN A 64 17.38 2.78 3.95
N GLU A 65 17.72 1.50 4.12
CA GLU A 65 19.12 1.13 4.29
C GLU A 65 19.76 1.20 2.90
N GLU A 66 20.53 2.26 2.65
CA GLU A 66 21.67 2.18 1.76
C GLU A 66 22.85 2.87 2.46
N THR A 67 23.86 2.05 2.72
CA THR A 67 25.10 2.36 3.41
C THR A 67 25.86 3.45 2.65
N THR A 68 26.27 4.52 3.33
CA THR A 68 27.44 5.31 2.91
C THR A 68 28.24 5.64 4.16
N GLU A 69 29.44 5.08 4.16
CA GLU A 69 30.41 5.05 5.23
C GLU A 69 30.90 6.44 5.62
N GLU A 70 31.49 6.45 6.81
CA GLU A 70 31.91 7.57 7.62
C GLU A 70 32.81 8.62 6.93
N GLN A 71 32.58 9.84 7.42
CA GLN A 71 33.55 10.90 7.65
C GLN A 71 35.00 10.41 7.86
N GLU A 72 35.93 10.98 7.10
CA GLU A 72 37.23 11.40 7.66
C GLU A 72 37.53 12.81 7.14
N ASN A 73 37.16 13.81 7.95
CA ASN A 73 37.45 15.22 7.74
C ASN A 73 38.68 15.59 8.57
N ALA A 74 39.69 16.10 7.87
CA ALA A 74 40.70 17.11 8.21
C ALA A 74 41.14 17.31 9.68
#